data_AF-A0A8J7XS20-F1
#
_entry.id   AF-A0A8J7XS20-F1
#
_cell.length_a   1.000
_cell.length_b   1.000
_cell.length_c   1.000
_cell.angle_alpha   90.00
_cell.angle_beta   90.00
_cell.angle_gamma   90.00
#
_symmetry.space_group_name_H-M   'P 1'
#
loop_
_entity.id
_entity.type
_entity.pdbx_description
1 polymer ?
#
loop_
_entity_poly.entity_id
_entity_poly.type
_entity_poly.pdbx_seq_one_letter_code
_entity_poly.pdbx_strand_id
1 'polypeptide(L)'
;MLKELKQNEFKRVLLLFRQFDHCLALRAAMEDNNPGRIFVDDVDNPRTALALTVGGYLLTGDCDNQKTNEALRSFLAEFEVSKMRLII
;
A
#
# COMPACT_ATOMS: atom_id res chain seq x y z
N MET A 1 4.00 3.99 -12.14
CA MET A 1 3.72 5.00 -11.12
C MET A 1 2.64 4.43 -10.24
N LEU A 2 2.84 4.43 -8.93
CA LEU A 2 1.85 3.92 -7.98
C LEU A 2 0.62 4.81 -7.94
N LYS A 3 -0.55 4.20 -7.79
CA LYS A 3 -1.84 4.87 -7.72
C LYS A 3 -2.45 4.65 -6.35
N GLU A 4 -2.78 5.74 -5.66
CA GLU A 4 -3.52 5.65 -4.40
C GLU A 4 -4.98 5.31 -4.69
N LEU A 5 -5.48 4.28 -4.02
CA LEU A 5 -6.89 3.91 -4.05
C LEU A 5 -7.70 4.79 -3.12
N LYS A 6 -8.94 5.08 -3.52
CA LYS A 6 -9.95 5.61 -2.61
C LYS A 6 -10.48 4.48 -1.73
N GLN A 7 -11.01 4.83 -0.55
CA GLN A 7 -11.53 3.85 0.40
C GLN A 7 -12.59 2.91 -0.21
N ASN A 8 -13.50 3.45 -1.03
CA ASN A 8 -14.52 2.65 -1.72
C ASN A 8 -13.97 1.68 -2.79
N GLU A 9 -12.67 1.75 -3.09
CA GLU A 9 -11.95 0.90 -4.04
C GLU A 9 -11.12 -0.19 -3.34
N PHE A 10 -10.96 -0.16 -2.01
CA PHE A 10 -10.12 -1.11 -1.28
C PHE A 10 -10.52 -2.58 -1.48
N LYS A 11 -11.80 -2.84 -1.77
CA LYS A 11 -12.27 -4.18 -2.13
C LYS A 11 -11.53 -4.82 -3.32
N ARG A 12 -10.94 -4.00 -4.21
CA ARG A 12 -10.20 -4.46 -5.41
C ARG A 12 -8.91 -5.21 -5.07
N VAL A 13 -8.34 -4.99 -3.88
CA VAL A 13 -7.05 -5.59 -3.48
C VAL A 13 -7.18 -6.65 -2.39
N LEU A 14 -8.39 -7.00 -1.96
CA LEU A 14 -8.62 -7.98 -0.88
C LEU A 14 -7.90 -9.31 -1.14
N LEU A 15 -7.95 -9.79 -2.39
CA LEU A 15 -7.31 -11.05 -2.76
C LEU A 15 -5.78 -10.97 -2.69
N LEU A 16 -5.18 -9.83 -3.04
CA LEU A 16 -3.74 -9.62 -2.93
C LEU A 16 -3.27 -9.65 -1.47
N PHE A 17 -4.12 -9.20 -0.54
CA PHE A 17 -3.80 -9.16 0.88
C PHE A 17 -4.24 -10.39 1.67
N ARG A 18 -4.76 -11.44 1.03
CA ARG A 18 -5.27 -12.64 1.71
C ARG A 18 -4.27 -13.29 2.67
N GLN A 19 -2.98 -13.26 2.32
CA GLN A 19 -1.92 -13.80 3.19
C GLN A 19 -1.71 -12.98 4.49
N PHE A 20 -2.20 -11.74 4.51
CA PHE A 20 -2.15 -10.80 5.63
C PHE A 20 -3.48 -10.69 6.37
N ASP A 21 -4.39 -11.65 6.21
CA ASP A 21 -5.71 -11.64 6.87
C ASP A 21 -5.62 -11.53 8.41
N HIS A 22 -4.51 -11.95 9.00
CA HIS A 22 -4.24 -11.83 10.44
C HIS A 22 -3.77 -10.42 10.87
N CYS A 23 -3.44 -9.53 9.93
CA CYS A 23 -2.99 -8.18 10.23
C CYS A 23 -4.18 -7.28 10.57
N LEU A 24 -4.42 -7.08 11.87
CA LEU A 24 -5.53 -6.24 12.35
C LEU A 24 -5.42 -4.78 11.90
N ALA A 25 -4.21 -4.23 11.81
CA ALA A 25 -4.01 -2.85 11.34
C ALA A 25 -4.43 -2.68 9.88
N LEU A 26 -4.19 -3.68 9.03
CA LEU A 26 -4.65 -3.68 7.64
C LEU A 26 -6.16 -3.79 7.56
N ARG A 27 -6.78 -4.71 8.33
CA ARG A 27 -8.25 -4.85 8.36
C ARG A 27 -8.93 -3.56 8.82
N ALA A 28 -8.45 -2.96 9.89
CA ALA A 28 -8.99 -1.71 10.40
C ALA A 28 -8.88 -0.57 9.37
N ALA A 29 -7.80 -0.50 8.61
CA ALA A 29 -7.65 0.44 7.51
C ALA A 29 -8.63 0.16 6.35
N MET A 30 -8.85 -1.10 6.00
CA MET A 30 -9.77 -1.50 4.94
C MET A 30 -11.24 -1.23 5.31
N GLU A 31 -11.58 -1.31 6.60
CA GLU A 31 -12.92 -1.09 7.14
C GLU A 31 -13.18 0.37 7.57
N ASP A 32 -12.25 1.29 7.31
CA ASP A 32 -12.33 2.70 7.73
C ASP A 32 -12.44 2.91 9.27
N ASN A 33 -11.97 1.92 10.04
CA ASN A 33 -11.90 2.01 11.49
C ASN A 33 -10.59 2.66 11.97
N ASN A 34 -9.62 2.84 11.07
CA ASN A 34 -8.31 3.42 11.37
C ASN A 34 -7.69 4.03 10.09
N PRO A 35 -6.91 5.13 10.16
CA PRO A 35 -6.27 5.66 8.97
C PRO A 35 -5.34 4.64 8.31
N GLY A 36 -5.45 4.56 6.98
CA GLY A 36 -4.55 3.78 6.15
C GLY A 36 -4.66 4.21 4.70
N ARG A 37 -3.59 3.98 3.94
CA ARG A 37 -3.49 4.35 2.52
C ARG A 37 -3.07 3.11 1.75
N ILE A 38 -3.73 2.83 0.64
CA ILE A 38 -3.41 1.69 -0.21
C ILE A 38 -3.01 2.21 -1.58
N PHE A 39 -1.86 1.73 -2.06
CA PHE A 39 -1.33 2.05 -3.38
C PHE A 39 -1.25 0.79 -4.22
N VAL A 40 -1.52 0.91 -5.52
CA VAL A 40 -1.48 -0.18 -6.49
C VAL A 40 -0.70 0.21 -7.74
N ASP A 41 -0.25 -0.79 -8.49
CA ASP A 41 0.36 -0.60 -9.80
C ASP A 41 -0.66 -0.22 -10.89
N ASP A 42 -1.86 -0.80 -10.83
CA ASP A 42 -2.99 -0.53 -11.71
C ASP A 42 -4.32 -0.58 -10.92
N VAL A 43 -5.22 0.39 -11.15
CA VAL A 43 -6.48 0.50 -10.38
C VAL A 43 -7.54 -0.49 -10.88
N ASP A 44 -7.52 -0.81 -12.17
CA ASP A 44 -8.52 -1.66 -12.79
C ASP A 44 -8.16 -3.14 -12.61
N ASN A 45 -6.87 -3.48 -12.68
CA ASN A 45 -6.37 -4.83 -12.49
C ASN A 45 -5.07 -4.85 -11.65
N PRO A 46 -5.18 -4.64 -10.31
CA PRO A 46 -4.01 -4.56 -9.45
C PRO A 46 -3.29 -5.90 -9.37
N ARG A 47 -1.97 -5.88 -9.58
CA ARG A 47 -1.09 -7.05 -9.43
C ARG A 47 -0.13 -6.89 -8.27
N THR A 48 0.16 -5.66 -7.86
CA THR A 48 1.03 -5.33 -6.73
C THR A 48 0.35 -4.26 -5.89
N ALA A 49 0.38 -4.42 -4.57
CA ALA A 49 -0.23 -3.46 -3.65
C ALA A 49 0.67 -3.17 -2.45
N LEU A 50 0.75 -1.89 -2.08
CA LEU A 50 1.41 -1.40 -0.88
C LEU A 50 0.36 -0.77 0.05
N ALA A 51 0.19 -1.32 1.24
CA ALA A 51 -0.62 -0.72 2.29
C ALA A 51 0.28 -0.01 3.30
N LEU A 52 -0.02 1.26 3.55
CA LEU A 52 0.53 2.03 4.66
C LEU A 52 -0.51 2.05 5.78
N THR A 53 -0.17 1.43 6.90
CA THR A 53 -1.03 1.34 8.09
C THR A 53 -0.35 2.00 9.27
N VAL A 54 -1.08 2.19 10.37
CA VAL A 54 -0.48 2.62 11.65
C VAL A 54 0.61 1.67 12.17
N GLY A 55 0.57 0.39 11.77
CA GLY A 55 1.54 -0.63 12.18
C GLY A 55 2.78 -0.72 11.27
N GLY A 56 2.84 0.09 10.22
CA GLY A 56 3.90 0.03 9.21
C GLY A 56 3.37 -0.29 7.82
N TYR A 57 4.28 -0.72 6.94
CA TYR A 57 4.00 -1.01 5.53
C TYR A 57 3.86 -2.52 5.27
N LEU A 58 2.91 -2.87 4.41
CA LEU A 58 2.72 -4.23 3.89
C LEU A 58 2.77 -4.17 2.36
N LEU A 59 3.63 -4.99 1.76
CA LEU A 59 3.78 -5.10 0.31
C LEU A 59 3.39 -6.52 -0.12
N THR A 60 2.59 -6.61 -1.18
CA THR A 60 2.11 -7.89 -1.72
C THR A 60 2.02 -7.84 -3.24
N GLY A 61 1.99 -9.01 -3.87
CA GLY A 61 1.72 -9.19 -5.29
C GLY A 61 2.95 -9.59 -6.10
N ASP A 62 2.98 -9.14 -7.35
CA ASP A 62 3.98 -9.53 -8.35
C ASP A 62 5.32 -8.81 -8.14
N CYS A 63 6.41 -9.59 -8.06
CA CYS A 63 7.78 -9.08 -7.93
C CYS A 63 8.49 -8.89 -9.27
N ASP A 64 7.96 -9.44 -10.37
CA ASP A 64 8.61 -9.45 -11.68
C ASP A 64 8.25 -8.22 -12.54
N ASN A 65 7.61 -7.22 -11.93
CA ASN A 65 7.26 -5.96 -12.59
C ASN A 65 8.28 -4.86 -12.27
N GLN A 66 9.34 -4.77 -13.09
CA GLN A 66 10.42 -3.81 -12.91
C GLN A 66 9.94 -2.35 -12.81
N LYS A 67 8.96 -1.96 -13.63
CA LYS A 67 8.40 -0.60 -13.62
C LYS A 67 7.71 -0.27 -12.29
N THR A 68 7.02 -1.25 -11.71
CA THR A 68 6.41 -1.11 -10.39
C THR A 68 7.46 -1.07 -9.29
N ASN A 69 8.50 -1.90 -9.38
CA ASN A 69 9.61 -1.93 -8.42
C ASN A 69 10.37 -0.59 -8.39
N GLU A 70 10.63 0.01 -9.55
CA GLU A 70 11.23 1.33 -9.64
C GLU A 70 10.33 2.41 -9.02
N ALA A 71 9.02 2.36 -9.27
CA ALA A 71 8.06 3.29 -8.67
C ALA A 71 7.98 3.14 -7.14
N LEU A 72 8.01 1.91 -6.62
CA LEU A 72 8.07 1.62 -5.18
C LEU A 72 9.35 2.17 -4.55
N ARG A 73 10.50 1.96 -5.19
CA ARG A 73 11.79 2.48 -4.71
C ARG A 73 11.77 4.00 -4.59
N SER A 74 11.30 4.71 -5.61
CA SER A 74 11.19 6.17 -5.57
C SER A 74 10.21 6.62 -4.49
N PHE A 75 9.03 6.00 -4.41
CA PHE A 75 8.00 6.34 -3.42
C PHE A 75 8.49 6.18 -1.98
N LEU A 76 9.13 5.04 -1.66
CA LEU A 76 9.63 4.77 -0.32
C LEU A 76 10.78 5.71 0.06
N ALA A 77 11.69 6.02 -0.88
CA ALA A 77 12.77 6.96 -0.64
C ALA A 77 12.23 8.36 -0.29
N GLU A 78 11.22 8.84 -1.02
CA GLU A 78 10.55 10.12 -0.73
C GLU A 78 9.80 10.10 0.61
N PHE A 79 9.11 9.00 0.91
CA PHE A 79 8.34 8.83 2.13
C PHE A 79 9.22 8.86 3.39
N GLU A 80 10.36 8.14 3.38
CA GLU A 80 11.33 8.14 4.48
C GLU A 80 11.96 9.51 4.68
N VAL A 81 12.32 10.21 3.58
CA VAL A 81 12.81 11.60 3.65
C VAL A 81 11.77 12.53 4.26
N SER A 82 10.49 12.37 3.90
CA SER A 82 9.41 13.17 4.47
C SER A 82 9.21 12.92 5.96
N LYS A 83 9.36 11.66 6.43
CA LYS A 83 9.28 11.34 7.87
C LYS A 83 10.43 11.96 8.66
N MET A 84 11.66 11.93 8.12
CA MET A 84 12.81 12.55 8.79
C MET A 84 12.67 14.07 8.94
N ARG A 85 12.03 14.75 7.98
CA ARG A 85 11.77 16.20 8.05
C ARG A 85 10.76 16.62 9.12
N LEU A 86 9.94 15.70 9.62
CA LEU A 86 8.96 15.98 10.68
C LEU A 86 9.58 15.91 12.10
N ILE A 87 10.85 15.52 12.21
CA ILE A 87 11.55 15.31 13.49
C ILE A 87 12.57 16.43 13.77
N ILE A 88 12.66 17.46 12.91
CA ILE A 88 13.58 18.59 13.03
C ILE A 88 12.83 19.91 13.16
#